data_AF-A0A7V2CWP3-F1
#
_entry.id   AF-A0A7V2CWP3-F1
#
_cell.length_a   1.000
_cell.length_b   1.000
_cell.length_c   1.000
_cell.angle_alpha   90.00
_cell.angle_beta   90.00
_cell.angle_gamma   90.00
#
_symmetry.space_group_name_H-M   'P 1'
#
loop_
_entity.id
_entity.type
_entity.pdbx_description
1 polymer ?
#
loop_
_entity_poly.entity_id
_entity_poly.type
_entity_poly.pdbx_seq_one_letter_code
_entity_poly.pdbx_strand_id
1 'polypeptide(L)'
;VALDREFEIRKPSGEVRSAGRQIGRRRLASHRAVRDTPFSSEYAARIGRGETPGQSTIVAGVIAAAEAIPLLPALQSHYYLAGAGVCSAALKLLRIGQDGVQRVLRAYLEAAPAAVAASLAIAASDAAWFDPLLDIAHLRHEHAEERLFIS
;
A
#
# COMPACT_ATOMS: atom_id res chain seq x y z
N VAL A 1 -5.84 -14.07 -5.04
CA VAL A 1 -4.61 -14.90 -5.15
C VAL A 1 -3.81 -14.54 -6.39
N ALA A 2 -4.29 -14.80 -7.62
CA ALA A 2 -3.54 -14.50 -8.84
C ALA A 2 -3.09 -13.03 -8.92
N LEU A 3 -4.03 -12.09 -8.72
CA LEU A 3 -3.74 -10.64 -8.69
C LEU A 3 -2.68 -10.24 -7.65
N ASP A 4 -2.65 -10.90 -6.48
CA ASP A 4 -1.71 -10.59 -5.40
C ASP A 4 -0.28 -11.01 -5.74
N ARG A 5 -0.14 -12.19 -6.36
CA ARG A 5 1.14 -12.68 -6.89
C ARG A 5 1.64 -11.79 -8.02
N GLU A 6 0.75 -11.44 -8.95
CA GLU A 6 1.10 -10.57 -10.08
C GLU A 6 1.56 -9.19 -9.59
N PHE A 7 0.83 -8.60 -8.64
CA PHE A 7 1.19 -7.32 -8.02
C PHE A 7 2.50 -7.38 -7.23
N GLU A 8 2.87 -8.53 -6.68
CA GLU A 8 4.17 -8.72 -6.04
C GLU A 8 5.31 -8.75 -7.07
N ILE A 9 5.14 -9.49 -8.16
CA ILE A 9 6.17 -9.65 -9.21
C ILE A 9 6.49 -8.32 -9.89
N ARG A 10 5.51 -7.42 -10.00
CA ARG A 10 5.68 -6.08 -10.59
C ARG A 10 6.53 -5.11 -9.76
N LYS A 11 6.96 -5.46 -8.54
CA LYS A 11 7.83 -4.60 -7.72
C LYS A 11 9.28 -5.07 -7.84
N PRO A 12 10.23 -4.25 -8.30
CA PRO A 12 11.61 -4.70 -8.54
C PRO A 12 12.42 -4.91 -7.25
N SER A 13 12.29 -4.04 -6.24
CA SER A 13 13.04 -4.16 -4.97
C SER A 13 12.50 -5.29 -4.08
N GLY A 14 13.42 -6.12 -3.56
CA GLY A 14 13.10 -7.18 -2.61
C GLY A 14 12.59 -6.63 -1.28
N GLU A 15 13.19 -5.54 -0.82
CA GLU A 15 12.78 -4.84 0.40
C GLU A 15 11.34 -4.32 0.30
N VAL A 16 10.96 -3.66 -0.79
CA VAL A 16 9.59 -3.17 -1.00
C VAL A 16 8.59 -4.31 -1.01
N ARG A 17 8.90 -5.44 -1.67
CA ARG A 17 8.05 -6.64 -1.63
C ARG A 17 7.88 -7.14 -0.19
N SER A 18 8.97 -7.18 0.58
CA SER A 18 8.97 -7.64 1.98
C SER A 18 8.15 -6.75 2.90
N ALA A 19 8.38 -5.44 2.84
CA ALA A 19 7.62 -4.45 3.61
C ALA A 19 6.13 -4.49 3.24
N GLY A 20 5.81 -4.60 1.95
CA GLY A 20 4.44 -4.76 1.45
C GLY A 20 3.73 -5.97 2.06
N ARG A 21 4.40 -7.14 2.11
CA ARG A 21 3.87 -8.34 2.79
C ARG A 21 3.70 -8.12 4.28
N GLN A 22 4.69 -7.56 4.96
CA GLN A 22 4.65 -7.35 6.41
C GLN A 22 3.47 -6.44 6.80
N ILE A 23 3.32 -5.31 6.12
CA ILE A 23 2.23 -4.35 6.34
C ILE A 23 0.88 -4.99 6.03
N GLY A 24 0.76 -5.67 4.88
CA GLY A 24 -0.49 -6.32 4.49
C GLY A 24 -0.92 -7.41 5.47
N ARG A 25 -0.02 -8.32 5.82
CA ARG A 25 -0.30 -9.40 6.79
C ARG A 25 -0.68 -8.86 8.16
N ARG A 26 0.04 -7.85 8.66
CA ARG A 26 -0.31 -7.20 9.94
C ARG A 26 -1.67 -6.51 9.85
N ARG A 27 -1.95 -5.78 8.78
CA ARG A 27 -3.26 -5.13 8.55
C ARG A 27 -4.40 -6.15 8.56
N LEU A 28 -4.25 -7.27 7.86
CA LEU A 28 -5.26 -8.33 7.84
C LEU A 28 -5.44 -8.94 9.23
N ALA A 29 -4.35 -9.22 9.95
CA ALA A 29 -4.44 -9.74 11.32
C ALA A 29 -5.17 -8.76 12.25
N SER A 30 -4.89 -7.46 12.17
CA SER A 30 -5.58 -6.43 12.95
C SER A 30 -7.07 -6.32 12.61
N HIS A 31 -7.42 -6.40 11.33
CA HIS A 31 -8.83 -6.42 10.91
C HIS A 31 -9.57 -7.63 11.51
N ARG A 32 -9.01 -8.83 11.35
CA ARG A 32 -9.60 -10.08 11.85
C ARG A 32 -9.73 -10.13 13.37
N ALA A 33 -8.84 -9.45 14.10
CA ALA A 33 -8.93 -9.35 15.55
C ALA A 33 -10.14 -8.53 16.03
N VAL A 34 -10.63 -7.59 15.21
CA VAL A 34 -11.83 -6.79 15.49
C VAL A 34 -13.07 -7.47 14.92
N ARG A 35 -12.98 -7.95 13.66
CA ARG A 35 -14.06 -8.62 12.97
C ARG A 35 -13.50 -9.60 11.95
N ASP A 36 -13.65 -10.90 12.21
CA ASP A 36 -13.35 -11.92 11.21
C ASP A 36 -14.60 -12.24 10.39
N THR A 37 -14.40 -12.43 9.09
CA THR A 37 -15.43 -12.80 8.11
C THR A 37 -14.96 -14.06 7.38
N PRO A 38 -15.86 -14.90 6.83
CA PRO A 38 -15.45 -16.07 6.06
C PRO A 38 -14.44 -15.75 4.95
N PHE A 39 -14.62 -14.59 4.29
CA PHE A 39 -13.72 -14.12 3.24
C PHE A 39 -12.33 -13.73 3.77
N SER A 40 -12.24 -12.97 4.86
CA SER A 40 -10.96 -12.58 5.47
C SER A 40 -10.24 -13.77 6.11
N SER A 41 -10.97 -14.71 6.73
CA SER A 41 -10.41 -15.94 7.28
C SER A 41 -9.79 -16.80 6.19
N GLU A 42 -10.50 -17.03 5.09
CA GLU A 42 -9.99 -17.83 3.98
C GLU A 42 -8.79 -17.16 3.30
N TYR A 43 -8.82 -15.83 3.11
CA TYR A 43 -7.68 -15.11 2.56
C TYR A 43 -6.45 -15.23 3.46
N ALA A 44 -6.61 -15.12 4.78
CA ALA A 44 -5.53 -15.31 5.75
C ALA A 44 -5.00 -16.76 5.75
N ALA A 45 -5.88 -17.75 5.62
CA ALA A 45 -5.48 -19.16 5.53
C ALA A 45 -4.64 -19.42 4.27
N ARG A 46 -5.01 -18.83 3.12
CA ARG A 46 -4.21 -18.88 1.88
C ARG A 46 -2.83 -18.25 2.04
N ILE A 47 -2.72 -17.14 2.77
CA ILE A 47 -1.41 -16.55 3.11
C ILE A 47 -0.60 -17.54 3.96
N GLY A 48 -1.23 -18.14 4.98
CA GLY A 48 -0.58 -19.13 5.86
C GLY A 48 -0.09 -20.37 5.12
N ARG A 49 -0.80 -20.81 4.09
CA ARG A 49 -0.40 -21.91 3.18
C ARG A 49 0.62 -21.50 2.12
N GLY A 50 1.06 -20.23 2.09
CA GLY A 50 1.99 -19.72 1.08
C GLY A 50 1.39 -19.55 -0.32
N GLU A 51 0.06 -19.64 -0.45
CA GLU A 51 -0.61 -19.55 -1.75
C GLU A 51 -0.67 -18.10 -2.25
N THR A 52 -0.66 -17.11 -1.36
CA THR A 52 -0.73 -15.69 -1.73
C THR A 52 0.18 -14.87 -0.80
N PRO A 53 0.88 -13.84 -1.30
CA PRO A 53 1.87 -13.13 -0.48
C PRO A 53 1.25 -12.27 0.63
N GLY A 54 0.08 -11.67 0.38
CA GLY A 54 -0.58 -10.74 1.29
C GLY A 54 -0.04 -9.32 1.17
N GLN A 55 0.08 -8.78 -0.06
CA GLN A 55 0.57 -7.42 -0.29
C GLN A 55 -0.41 -6.37 0.27
N SER A 56 0.12 -5.30 0.87
CA SER A 56 -0.67 -4.28 1.59
C SER A 56 -1.82 -3.66 0.78
N THR A 57 -1.58 -3.33 -0.49
CA THR A 57 -2.61 -2.78 -1.40
C THR A 57 -3.73 -3.77 -1.66
N ILE A 58 -3.39 -5.04 -1.90
CA ILE A 58 -4.37 -6.09 -2.17
C ILE A 58 -5.18 -6.39 -0.90
N VAL A 59 -4.51 -6.48 0.25
CA VAL A 59 -5.18 -6.66 1.54
C VAL A 59 -6.13 -5.50 1.84
N ALA A 60 -5.79 -4.26 1.46
CA ALA A 60 -6.71 -3.13 1.60
C ALA A 60 -8.01 -3.35 0.84
N GLY A 61 -7.92 -3.80 -0.42
CA GLY A 61 -9.08 -4.14 -1.24
C GLY A 61 -9.87 -5.34 -0.70
N VAL A 62 -9.18 -6.37 -0.21
CA VAL A 62 -9.80 -7.54 0.45
C VAL A 62 -10.63 -7.12 1.66
N ILE A 63 -10.08 -6.26 2.52
CA ILE A 63 -10.79 -5.74 3.70
C ILE A 63 -11.98 -4.87 3.28
N ALA A 64 -11.79 -3.98 2.31
CA ALA A 64 -12.88 -3.15 1.80
C ALA A 64 -14.05 -4.00 1.26
N ALA A 65 -13.74 -5.07 0.52
CA ALA A 65 -14.73 -6.01 0.04
C ALA A 65 -15.41 -6.81 1.18
N ALA A 66 -14.64 -7.28 2.17
CA ALA A 66 -15.15 -8.02 3.33
C ALA A 66 -16.13 -7.19 4.16
N GLU A 67 -15.88 -5.88 4.27
CA GLU A 67 -16.73 -4.92 5.00
C GLU A 67 -17.82 -4.28 4.13
N ALA A 68 -17.94 -4.69 2.86
CA ALA A 68 -18.87 -4.10 1.89
C ALA A 68 -18.73 -2.57 1.74
N ILE A 69 -17.50 -2.04 1.87
CA ILE A 69 -17.21 -0.62 1.67
C ILE A 69 -17.38 -0.30 0.18
N PRO A 70 -18.15 0.74 -0.18
CA PRO A 70 -18.26 1.15 -1.57
C PRO A 70 -16.89 1.50 -2.17
N LEU A 71 -16.70 1.15 -3.44
CA LEU A 71 -15.40 1.23 -4.12
C LEU A 71 -14.78 2.64 -4.06
N LEU A 72 -15.58 3.68 -4.32
CA LEU A 72 -15.08 5.06 -4.38
C LEU A 72 -14.50 5.54 -3.02
N PRO A 73 -15.23 5.44 -1.88
CA PRO A 73 -14.66 5.68 -0.55
C PRO A 73 -13.42 4.83 -0.24
N ALA A 74 -13.38 3.57 -0.66
CA ALA A 74 -12.22 2.70 -0.44
C ALA A 74 -10.97 3.21 -1.18
N LEU A 75 -11.12 3.63 -2.44
CA LEU A 75 -10.04 4.22 -3.24
C LEU A 75 -9.57 5.55 -2.67
N GLN A 76 -10.50 6.43 -2.30
CA GLN A 76 -10.18 7.73 -1.67
C GLN A 76 -9.43 7.55 -0.35
N SER A 77 -9.89 6.62 0.49
CA SER A 77 -9.23 6.30 1.76
C SER A 77 -7.82 5.73 1.53
N HIS A 78 -7.67 4.84 0.55
CA HIS A 78 -6.35 4.30 0.20
C HIS A 78 -5.40 5.41 -0.28
N TYR A 79 -5.88 6.30 -1.15
CA TYR A 79 -5.12 7.44 -1.66
C TYR A 79 -4.65 8.37 -0.55
N TYR A 80 -5.56 8.73 0.37
CA TYR A 80 -5.23 9.53 1.56
C TYR A 80 -4.16 8.86 2.42
N LEU A 81 -4.35 7.57 2.76
CA LEU A 81 -3.42 6.85 3.63
C LEU A 81 -2.01 6.74 3.01
N ALA A 82 -1.91 6.62 1.69
CA ALA A 82 -0.62 6.62 1.00
C ALA A 82 0.13 7.96 1.20
N GLY A 83 -0.54 9.08 0.93
CA GLY A 83 0.05 10.41 1.13
C GLY A 83 0.36 10.72 2.60
N ALA A 84 -0.56 10.38 3.51
CA ALA A 84 -0.38 10.58 4.94
C ALA A 84 0.80 9.76 5.49
N GLY A 85 1.03 8.56 4.97
CA GLY A 85 2.18 7.72 5.31
C GLY A 85 3.51 8.39 4.96
N VAL A 86 3.63 8.89 3.73
CA VAL A 86 4.83 9.62 3.26
C VAL A 86 5.05 10.89 4.08
N CYS A 87 3.98 11.65 4.33
CA CYS A 87 4.00 12.84 5.16
C CYS A 87 4.50 12.56 6.59
N SER A 88 4.07 11.43 7.19
CA SER A 88 4.52 11.00 8.51
C SER A 88 6.00 10.62 8.54
N ALA A 89 6.54 10.08 7.45
CA ALA A 89 7.96 9.82 7.32
C ALA A 89 8.75 11.12 7.11
N ALA A 90 8.24 12.05 6.31
CA ALA A 90 8.87 13.35 6.05
C ALA A 90 9.12 14.16 7.34
N LEU A 91 8.19 14.14 8.29
CA LEU A 91 8.37 14.76 9.61
C LEU A 91 9.59 14.26 10.38
N LYS A 92 10.02 13.02 10.13
CA LYS A 92 11.15 12.37 10.81
C LYS A 92 12.47 12.56 10.06
N LEU A 93 12.41 12.78 8.75
CA LEU A 93 13.59 12.81 7.86
C LEU A 93 13.99 14.21 7.42
N LEU A 94 13.03 15.12 7.30
CA LEU A 94 13.23 16.45 6.74
C LEU A 94 13.03 17.53 7.80
N ARG A 95 13.65 18.70 7.58
CA ARG A 95 13.41 19.90 8.38
C ARG A 95 12.09 20.56 7.99
N ILE A 96 10.98 19.85 8.18
CA ILE A 96 9.61 20.31 7.87
C ILE A 96 8.75 20.25 9.14
N GLY A 97 8.00 21.33 9.41
CA GLY A 97 7.07 21.39 10.54
C GLY A 97 5.70 20.77 10.22
N GLN A 98 4.87 20.59 11.24
CA GLN A 98 3.52 20.01 11.13
C GLN A 98 2.68 20.72 10.06
N ASP A 99 2.61 22.05 10.12
CA ASP A 99 1.82 22.83 9.16
C ASP A 99 2.35 22.70 7.74
N GLY A 100 3.67 22.57 7.58
CA GLY A 100 4.30 22.35 6.26
C GLY A 100 3.84 21.03 5.65
N VAL A 101 3.84 19.98 6.45
CA VAL A 101 3.42 18.64 6.02
C VAL A 101 1.92 18.60 5.72
N GLN A 102 1.09 19.29 6.51
CA GLN A 102 -0.33 19.41 6.21
C GLN A 102 -0.60 20.17 4.90
N ARG A 103 0.18 21.20 4.58
CA ARG A 103 0.10 21.88 3.26
C ARG A 103 0.46 20.93 2.11
N VAL A 104 1.51 20.13 2.27
CA VAL A 104 1.92 19.11 1.28
C VAL A 104 0.82 18.06 1.11
N LEU A 105 0.30 17.52 2.22
CA LEU A 105 -0.78 16.53 2.18
C LEU A 105 -2.02 17.11 1.48
N ARG A 106 -2.39 18.35 1.80
CA ARG A 106 -3.52 19.02 1.14
C ARG A 106 -3.30 19.14 -0.37
N ALA A 107 -2.13 19.60 -0.82
CA ALA A 107 -1.81 19.71 -2.24
C ALA A 107 -1.83 18.34 -2.94
N TYR A 108 -1.33 17.29 -2.30
CA TYR A 108 -1.43 15.92 -2.81
C TYR A 108 -2.90 15.46 -2.95
N LEU A 109 -3.76 15.77 -1.98
CA LEU A 109 -5.17 15.40 -2.01
C LEU A 109 -5.99 16.14 -3.07
N GLU A 110 -5.54 17.29 -3.56
CA GLU A 110 -6.18 17.99 -4.69
C GLU A 110 -6.15 17.14 -5.97
N ALA A 111 -5.18 16.24 -6.12
CA ALA A 111 -5.10 15.31 -7.25
C ALA A 111 -5.96 14.04 -7.07
N ALA A 112 -6.54 13.81 -5.88
CA ALA A 112 -7.26 12.58 -5.58
C ALA A 112 -8.42 12.27 -6.55
N PRO A 113 -9.29 13.23 -6.93
CA PRO A 113 -10.38 12.93 -7.87
C PRO A 113 -9.90 12.41 -9.22
N ALA A 114 -8.85 13.05 -9.78
CA ALA A 114 -8.26 12.66 -11.06
C ALA A 114 -7.55 11.30 -10.96
N ALA A 115 -6.78 11.08 -9.90
CA ALA A 115 -6.09 9.82 -9.68
C ALA A 115 -7.07 8.65 -9.50
N VAL A 116 -8.16 8.85 -8.76
CA VAL A 116 -9.21 7.84 -8.57
C VAL A 116 -9.93 7.57 -9.89
N ALA A 117 -10.33 8.60 -10.64
CA ALA A 117 -10.95 8.42 -11.95
C ALA A 117 -10.03 7.64 -12.92
N ALA A 118 -8.74 7.96 -12.96
CA ALA A 118 -7.76 7.25 -13.77
C ALA A 118 -7.62 5.77 -13.35
N SER A 119 -7.56 5.49 -12.05
CA SER A 119 -7.45 4.12 -11.54
C SER A 119 -8.64 3.23 -11.90
N LEU A 120 -9.84 3.81 -12.04
CA LEU A 120 -11.04 3.07 -12.46
C LEU A 120 -11.01 2.70 -13.96
N ALA A 121 -10.24 3.42 -14.77
CA ALA A 121 -10.11 3.20 -16.20
C ALA A 121 -8.99 2.22 -16.58
N ILE A 122 -8.07 1.91 -15.64
CA ILE A 122 -6.93 1.03 -15.90
C ILE A 122 -7.36 -0.43 -15.75
N ALA A 123 -7.11 -1.23 -16.79
CA ALA A 123 -7.31 -2.68 -16.72
C ALA A 123 -6.32 -3.32 -15.74
N ALA A 124 -6.72 -4.41 -15.08
CA ALA A 124 -5.87 -5.08 -14.09
C ALA A 124 -4.54 -5.62 -14.68
N SER A 125 -4.53 -6.00 -15.96
CA SER A 125 -3.32 -6.38 -16.71
C SER A 125 -2.34 -5.24 -16.88
N ASP A 126 -2.85 -4.01 -16.93
CA ASP A 126 -2.09 -2.80 -17.22
C ASP A 126 -1.76 -2.03 -15.93
N ALA A 127 -2.23 -2.53 -14.78
CA ALA A 127 -1.96 -1.97 -13.45
C ALA A 127 -0.51 -2.22 -13.03
N ALA A 128 0.40 -1.53 -13.69
CA ALA A 128 1.80 -1.45 -13.40
C ALA A 128 2.22 0.02 -13.30
N TRP A 129 3.39 0.24 -12.74
CA TRP A 129 4.02 1.54 -12.65
C TRP A 129 5.49 1.37 -13.03
N PHE A 130 6.05 2.41 -13.64
CA PHE A 130 7.45 2.44 -14.03
C PHE A 130 8.03 3.77 -13.57
N ASP A 131 8.77 3.73 -12.47
CA ASP A 131 9.51 4.87 -11.94
C ASP A 131 10.94 4.43 -11.63
N PRO A 132 11.85 4.50 -12.61
CA PRO A 132 13.24 4.07 -12.45
C PRO A 132 13.96 4.79 -11.31
N LEU A 133 13.61 6.05 -11.03
CA LEU A 133 14.29 6.82 -9.98
C LEU A 133 13.88 6.30 -8.61
N LEU A 134 12.60 5.99 -8.43
CA LEU A 134 12.10 5.40 -7.20
C LEU A 134 12.59 3.96 -7.02
N ASP A 135 12.67 3.18 -8.10
CA ASP A 135 13.23 1.84 -8.06
C ASP A 135 14.72 1.86 -7.64
N ILE A 136 15.52 2.75 -8.21
CA ILE A 136 16.93 2.94 -7.82
C ILE A 136 17.02 3.41 -6.36
N ALA A 137 16.14 4.31 -5.91
CA ALA A 137 16.12 4.78 -4.52
C ALA A 137 15.83 3.64 -3.54
N HIS A 138 14.86 2.76 -3.83
CA HIS A 138 14.59 1.57 -3.03
C HIS A 138 15.78 0.61 -3.00
N LEU A 139 16.42 0.35 -4.15
CA LEU A 139 17.61 -0.51 -4.21
C LEU A 139 18.78 0.07 -3.41
N ARG A 140 18.96 1.39 -3.41
CA ARG A 140 19.96 2.06 -2.55
C ARG A 140 19.62 1.95 -1.07
N HIS A 141 18.34 2.13 -0.72
CA HIS A 141 17.88 2.00 0.67
C HIS A 141 18.11 0.59 1.22
N GLU A 142 17.88 -0.43 0.40
CA GLU A 142 18.12 -1.84 0.75
C GLU A 142 19.58 -2.10 1.18
N HIS A 143 20.54 -1.32 0.65
CA HIS A 143 21.97 -1.42 0.94
C HIS A 143 22.53 -0.28 1.83
N ALA A 144 21.68 0.60 2.37
CA ALA A 144 22.13 1.72 3.20
C ALA A 144 22.63 1.23 4.57
N GLU A 145 23.78 1.75 5.02
CA GLU A 145 24.40 1.37 6.30
C GLU A 145 23.60 1.85 7.51
N GLU A 146 23.02 3.04 7.42
CA GLU A 146 22.19 3.65 8.47
C GLU A 146 20.77 3.86 7.96
N ARG A 147 19.79 3.34 8.70
CA ARG A 147 18.39 3.35 8.28
C ARG A 147 17.47 3.62 9.46
N LEU A 148 16.57 4.58 9.28
CA LEU A 148 15.49 4.83 10.24
C LEU A 148 14.24 4.00 9.94
N PHE A 149 14.08 3.55 8.69
CA PHE A 149 12.91 2.82 8.21
C PHE A 149 13.29 1.43 7.67
N ILE A 150 12.27 0.58 7.56
CA ILE A 150 12.41 -0.82 7.11
C ILE A 150 12.46 -0.97 5.58
N SER A 151 12.06 0.07 4.84
CA SER A 151 11.99 0.15 3.37
C SER A 151 11.76 1.60 2.95
#